data_AF-A0A841PX60-F1
#
_entry.id   AF-A0A841PX60-F1
#
_cell.length_a   1.000
_cell.length_b   1.000
_cell.length_c   1.000
_cell.angle_alpha   90.00
_cell.angle_beta   90.00
_cell.angle_gamma   90.00
#
_symmetry.space_group_name_H-M   'P 1'
#
loop_
_entity.id
_entity.type
_entity.pdbx_description
1 polymer ?
#
loop_
_entity_poly.entity_id
_entity_poly.type
_entity_poly.pdbx_seq_one_letter_code
_entity_poly.pdbx_strand_id
1 'polypeptide(L)'
;MELKFEGIDELIKEVEFLETVPTRVRNRALKRAGDLLRDRMKDEVYRHGLNPYSWEAWESIIRTDPKGGVVYVGTQGGVQQPGYYLYMHEFGYYNVAAGRFIPPKPFASISYELSKGQILEIYVEELRKEMGMK
;
A
#
# COMPACT_ATOMS: atom_id res chain seq x y z
N MET A 1 25.76 -15.35 -6.54
CA MET A 1 25.33 -16.62 -5.95
C MET A 1 23.81 -16.67 -6.14
N GLU A 2 23.34 -17.42 -7.14
CA GLU A 2 21.90 -17.65 -7.33
C GLU A 2 21.45 -18.67 -6.28
N LEU A 3 20.53 -18.27 -5.40
CA LEU A 3 19.94 -19.18 -4.41
C LEU A 3 18.90 -20.05 -5.11
N LYS A 4 19.19 -21.34 -5.26
CA LYS A 4 18.21 -22.37 -5.59
C LYS A 4 17.66 -22.94 -4.28
N PHE A 5 16.34 -22.87 -4.13
CA PHE A 5 15.58 -23.33 -2.96
C PHE A 5 15.51 -24.86 -2.94
N GLU A 6 16.30 -25.50 -2.08
CA GLU A 6 16.39 -26.96 -1.97
C GLU A 6 16.38 -27.42 -0.50
N GLY A 7 15.35 -27.11 0.30
CA GLY A 7 15.22 -27.74 1.62
C GLY A 7 14.09 -27.26 2.52
N ILE A 8 13.45 -28.21 3.22
CA ILE A 8 12.49 -27.96 4.33
C ILE A 8 13.20 -27.26 5.51
N ASP A 9 14.49 -27.55 5.73
CA ASP A 9 15.26 -26.99 6.86
C ASP A 9 15.54 -25.50 6.72
N GLU A 10 15.73 -24.98 5.49
CA GLU A 10 15.83 -23.54 5.24
C GLU A 10 14.49 -22.86 5.47
N LEU A 11 13.39 -23.48 5.05
CA LEU A 11 12.04 -22.99 5.27
C LEU A 11 11.69 -22.92 6.76
N ILE A 12 12.09 -23.93 7.55
CA ILE A 12 11.91 -23.95 9.01
C ILE A 12 12.73 -22.84 9.67
N LYS A 13 14.01 -22.68 9.30
CA LYS A 13 14.85 -21.58 9.81
C LYS A 13 14.28 -20.21 9.49
N GLU A 14 13.72 -20.03 8.31
CA GLU A 14 13.15 -18.75 7.89
C GLU A 14 11.83 -18.45 8.61
N VAL A 15 11.02 -19.48 8.89
CA VAL A 15 9.79 -19.37 9.70
C VAL A 15 10.12 -19.09 11.17
N GLU A 16 11.05 -19.81 11.78
CA GLU A 16 11.50 -19.56 13.16
C GLU A 16 12.14 -18.16 13.28
N PHE A 17 12.91 -17.74 12.27
CA PHE A 17 13.53 -16.42 12.29
C PHE A 17 12.50 -15.30 12.10
N LEU A 18 11.44 -15.49 11.30
CA LEU A 18 10.33 -14.53 11.18
C LEU A 18 9.69 -14.20 12.54
N GLU A 19 9.64 -15.17 13.46
CA GLU A 19 9.19 -14.94 14.84
C GLU A 19 10.19 -14.09 15.65
N THR A 20 11.49 -14.20 15.34
CA THR A 20 12.57 -13.44 15.99
C THR A 20 12.84 -12.06 15.40
N VAL A 21 12.24 -11.71 14.24
CA VAL A 21 12.50 -10.43 13.57
C VAL A 21 12.22 -9.27 14.52
N PRO A 22 13.21 -8.42 14.81
CA PRO A 22 13.01 -7.29 15.72
C PRO A 22 11.90 -6.36 15.24
N THR A 23 11.04 -5.92 16.17
CA THR A 23 9.93 -4.99 15.88
C THR A 23 10.39 -3.74 15.13
N ARG A 24 11.62 -3.27 15.36
CA ARG A 24 12.22 -2.13 14.64
C ARG A 24 12.37 -2.39 13.14
N VAL A 25 12.70 -3.61 12.74
CA VAL A 25 12.88 -4.01 11.33
C VAL A 25 11.52 -4.12 10.67
N ARG A 26 10.59 -4.82 11.32
CA ARG A 26 9.19 -4.93 10.88
C ARG A 26 8.58 -3.55 10.66
N ASN A 27 8.72 -2.64 11.62
CA ASN A 27 8.19 -1.29 11.51
C ASN A 27 8.84 -0.51 10.37
N ARG A 28 10.15 -0.68 10.12
CA ARG A 28 10.83 -0.02 9.00
C ARG A 28 10.35 -0.53 7.65
N ALA A 29 10.21 -1.85 7.52
CA ALA A 29 9.68 -2.52 6.35
C ALA A 29 8.25 -2.04 6.04
N LEU A 30 7.37 -2.03 7.05
CA LEU A 30 6.00 -1.53 6.92
C LEU A 30 5.94 -0.06 6.54
N LYS A 31 6.81 0.79 7.10
CA LYS A 31 6.89 2.21 6.72
C LYS A 31 7.30 2.37 5.26
N ARG A 32 8.40 1.73 4.83
CA ARG A 32 8.90 1.81 3.45
C ARG A 32 7.86 1.30 2.44
N ALA A 33 7.25 0.15 2.70
CA ALA A 33 6.21 -0.40 1.83
C ALA A 33 4.96 0.49 1.78
N GLY A 34 4.55 1.02 2.94
CA GLY A 34 3.44 1.95 3.02
C GLY A 34 3.70 3.28 2.30
N ASP A 35 4.92 3.80 2.37
CA ASP A 35 5.33 5.00 1.64
C ASP A 35 5.33 4.76 0.12
N LEU A 36 5.87 3.62 -0.34
CA LEU A 36 5.77 3.22 -1.75
C LEU A 36 4.31 3.17 -2.21
N LEU A 37 3.45 2.46 -1.48
CA LEU A 37 2.05 2.32 -1.86
C LEU A 37 1.33 3.67 -1.86
N ARG A 38 1.59 4.53 -0.89
CA ARG A 38 1.05 5.90 -0.82
C ARG A 38 1.40 6.66 -2.09
N ASP A 39 2.67 6.64 -2.48
CA ASP A 39 3.14 7.41 -3.63
C ASP A 39 2.58 6.85 -4.95
N ARG A 40 2.44 5.53 -5.05
CA ARG A 40 1.77 4.88 -6.20
C ARG A 40 0.29 5.25 -6.28
N MET A 41 -0.41 5.20 -5.16
CA MET A 41 -1.82 5.62 -5.10
C MET A 41 -1.99 7.07 -5.52
N LYS A 42 -1.10 7.95 -5.06
CA LYS A 42 -1.05 9.36 -5.43
C LYS A 42 -0.87 9.54 -6.94
N ASP A 43 0.11 8.88 -7.53
CA ASP A 43 0.34 8.93 -8.98
C ASP A 43 -0.86 8.43 -9.79
N GLU A 44 -1.62 7.48 -9.25
CA GLU A 44 -2.73 6.84 -9.95
C GLU A 44 -4.05 7.62 -9.89
N VAL A 45 -4.25 8.48 -8.87
CA VAL A 45 -5.52 9.23 -8.65
C VAL A 45 -6.05 9.86 -9.94
N TYR A 46 -5.20 10.60 -10.67
CA TYR A 46 -5.61 11.37 -11.84
C TYR A 46 -5.35 10.66 -13.17
N ARG A 47 -4.78 9.44 -13.16
CA ARG A 47 -4.50 8.69 -14.39
C ARG A 47 -5.74 8.07 -15.02
N HIS A 48 -6.75 7.75 -14.21
CA HIS A 48 -7.99 7.10 -14.67
C HIS A 48 -9.15 8.07 -14.90
N GLY A 49 -8.85 9.28 -15.36
CA GLY A 49 -9.85 10.26 -15.81
C GLY A 49 -10.57 10.98 -14.67
N LEU A 50 -9.92 11.12 -13.51
CA LEU A 50 -10.21 12.19 -12.56
C LEU A 50 -9.41 13.42 -12.98
N ASN A 51 -10.03 14.60 -12.96
CA ASN A 51 -9.34 15.85 -13.30
C ASN A 51 -8.83 16.53 -12.03
N PRO A 52 -7.56 16.98 -12.00
CA PRO A 52 -7.03 17.72 -10.87
C PRO A 52 -7.56 19.16 -10.89
N TYR A 53 -8.57 19.44 -10.07
CA TYR A 53 -9.06 20.81 -9.87
C TYR A 53 -8.34 21.48 -8.67
N SER A 54 -8.36 20.83 -7.51
CA SER A 54 -7.79 21.35 -6.26
C SER A 54 -6.56 20.59 -5.75
N TRP A 55 -6.18 19.46 -6.38
CA TRP A 55 -5.15 18.52 -5.90
C TRP A 55 -5.41 17.88 -4.52
N GLU A 56 -6.47 18.26 -3.82
CA GLU A 56 -6.83 17.76 -2.47
C GLU A 56 -6.96 16.23 -2.42
N ALA A 57 -7.46 15.61 -3.49
CA ALA A 57 -7.57 14.15 -3.53
C ALA A 57 -6.18 13.47 -3.50
N TRP A 58 -5.22 14.01 -4.26
CA TRP A 58 -3.83 13.55 -4.23
C TRP A 58 -3.17 13.83 -2.86
N GLU A 59 -3.39 15.01 -2.29
CA GLU A 59 -2.80 15.38 -1.00
C GLU A 59 -3.35 14.55 0.17
N SER A 60 -4.64 14.18 0.09
CA SER A 60 -5.33 13.43 1.13
C SER A 60 -4.85 12.00 1.34
N ILE A 61 -4.11 11.43 0.39
CA ILE A 61 -3.59 10.07 0.49
C ILE A 61 -2.39 10.06 1.42
N ILE A 62 -2.59 9.45 2.58
CA ILE A 62 -1.61 9.37 3.65
C ILE A 62 -1.35 7.91 4.03
N ARG A 63 -0.30 7.71 4.82
CA ARG A 63 0.07 6.42 5.40
C ARG A 63 0.14 6.57 6.91
N THR A 64 -0.55 5.73 7.67
CA THR A 64 -0.46 5.74 9.14
C THR A 64 0.91 5.27 9.62
N ASP A 65 1.30 5.63 10.84
CA ASP A 65 2.44 4.95 11.47
C ASP A 65 2.09 3.49 11.82
N PRO A 66 3.08 2.58 11.85
CA PRO A 66 2.86 1.20 12.23
C PRO A 66 2.31 1.09 13.65
N LYS A 67 1.17 0.42 13.79
CA LYS A 67 0.56 0.10 15.08
C LYS A 67 0.04 -1.32 15.05
N GLY A 68 0.46 -2.14 16.02
CA GLY A 68 0.07 -3.56 16.06
C GLY A 68 0.55 -4.38 14.85
N GLY A 69 1.67 -3.99 14.23
CA GLY A 69 2.19 -4.67 13.03
C GLY A 69 1.44 -4.36 11.73
N VAL A 70 0.58 -3.34 11.73
CA VAL A 70 -0.21 -2.94 10.56
C VAL A 70 0.05 -1.46 10.24
N VAL A 71 0.03 -1.16 8.94
CA VAL A 71 0.04 0.20 8.38
C VAL A 71 -1.13 0.31 7.41
N TYR A 72 -1.85 1.42 7.45
CA TYR A 72 -2.92 1.73 6.51
C TYR A 72 -2.47 2.82 5.55
N VAL A 73 -2.87 2.70 4.28
CA VAL A 73 -2.65 3.70 3.24
C VAL A 73 -3.99 4.06 2.62
N GLY A 74 -4.29 5.35 2.54
CA GLY A 74 -5.57 5.84 2.04
C GLY A 74 -5.87 7.24 2.54
N THR A 75 -7.14 7.62 2.49
CA THR A 75 -7.60 8.94 2.94
C THR A 75 -8.04 8.91 4.39
N GLN A 76 -8.02 10.06 5.05
CA GLN A 76 -8.65 10.18 6.35
C GLN A 76 -10.16 9.99 6.22
N GLY A 77 -10.73 9.10 7.04
CA GLY A 77 -12.17 8.86 7.07
C GLY A 77 -12.93 10.04 7.68
N GLY A 78 -14.13 10.30 7.17
CA GLY A 78 -15.03 11.34 7.69
C GLY A 78 -15.77 12.08 6.58
N VAL A 79 -16.96 12.59 6.91
CA VAL A 79 -17.74 13.44 6.01
C VAL A 79 -17.00 14.78 5.87
N GLN A 80 -16.92 15.30 4.64
CA GLN A 80 -16.18 16.54 4.28
C GLN A 80 -14.65 16.48 4.44
N GLN A 81 -14.05 15.30 4.63
CA GLN A 81 -12.59 15.18 4.59
C GLN A 81 -12.07 15.29 3.14
N PRO A 82 -10.91 15.95 2.93
CA PRO A 82 -10.19 15.85 1.66
C PRO A 82 -10.03 14.38 1.29
N GLY A 83 -10.53 13.97 0.13
CA GLY A 83 -10.49 12.58 -0.32
C GLY A 83 -11.74 11.72 -0.04
N TYR A 84 -12.78 12.23 0.61
CA TYR A 84 -14.04 11.49 0.82
C TYR A 84 -14.60 10.87 -0.48
N TYR A 85 -14.56 11.62 -1.59
CA TYR A 85 -15.05 11.17 -2.88
C TYR A 85 -14.17 10.10 -3.56
N LEU A 86 -12.93 9.90 -3.11
CA LEU A 86 -12.08 8.83 -3.64
C LEU A 86 -12.67 7.44 -3.37
N TYR A 87 -13.37 7.26 -2.25
CA TYR A 87 -14.11 6.03 -1.99
C TYR A 87 -15.19 5.76 -3.05
N MET A 88 -15.94 6.80 -3.42
CA MET A 88 -16.96 6.70 -4.47
C MET A 88 -16.35 6.39 -5.83
N HIS A 89 -15.17 6.92 -6.12
CA HIS A 89 -14.45 6.59 -7.35
C HIS A 89 -13.91 5.17 -7.34
N GLU A 90 -13.42 4.67 -6.21
CA GLU A 90 -12.90 3.31 -6.10
C GLU A 90 -13.98 2.25 -6.39
N PHE A 91 -15.19 2.43 -5.84
CA PHE A 91 -16.25 1.41 -5.89
C PHE A 91 -17.41 1.75 -6.85
N GLY A 92 -17.46 2.97 -7.38
CA GLY A 92 -18.62 3.47 -8.12
C GLY A 92 -19.73 3.93 -7.18
N TYR A 93 -20.66 4.71 -7.70
CA TYR A 93 -21.75 5.27 -6.90
C TYR A 93 -22.94 5.67 -7.76
N TYR A 94 -24.12 5.72 -7.16
CA TYR A 94 -25.30 6.29 -7.81
C TYR A 94 -25.32 7.80 -7.63
N ASN A 95 -25.28 8.55 -8.73
CA ASN A 95 -25.38 10.00 -8.68
C ASN A 95 -26.86 10.40 -8.80
N VAL A 96 -27.42 10.88 -7.69
CA VAL A 96 -28.83 11.28 -7.60
C VAL A 96 -29.14 12.46 -8.53
N ALA A 97 -28.24 13.43 -8.64
CA ALA A 97 -28.43 14.60 -9.51
C ALA A 97 -28.41 14.23 -11.00
N ALA A 98 -27.58 13.26 -11.38
CA ALA A 98 -27.50 12.76 -12.76
C ALA A 98 -28.50 11.61 -13.03
N GLY A 99 -29.22 11.12 -12.01
CA GLY A 99 -30.17 10.02 -12.13
C GLY A 99 -29.58 8.70 -12.66
N ARG A 100 -28.28 8.45 -12.45
CA ARG A 100 -27.60 7.26 -13.00
C ARG A 100 -26.45 6.77 -12.14
N PHE A 101 -26.10 5.49 -12.33
CA PHE A 101 -24.89 4.91 -11.78
C PHE A 101 -23.65 5.43 -12.51
N ILE A 102 -22.65 5.84 -11.74
CA ILE A 102 -21.32 6.21 -12.21
C ILE A 102 -20.39 5.01 -11.95
N PRO A 103 -19.81 4.41 -12.99
CA PRO A 103 -18.95 3.25 -12.83
C PRO A 103 -17.67 3.58 -12.05
N PRO A 104 -17.08 2.59 -11.36
CA PRO A 104 -15.82 2.76 -10.66
C PRO A 104 -14.69 3.18 -11.59
N LYS A 105 -13.81 4.02 -11.07
CA LYS A 105 -12.50 4.40 -11.60
C LYS A 105 -11.47 4.09 -10.51
N PRO A 106 -11.14 2.80 -10.32
CA PRO A 106 -10.29 2.38 -9.23
C PRO A 106 -8.89 2.98 -9.39
N PHE A 107 -8.30 3.40 -8.28
CA PHE A 107 -6.93 3.89 -8.22
C PHE A 107 -6.16 3.15 -7.11
N ALA A 108 -6.83 2.84 -6.00
CA ALA A 108 -6.22 2.18 -4.85
C ALA A 108 -5.95 0.71 -5.15
N SER A 109 -6.97 -0.02 -5.66
CA SER A 109 -6.82 -1.42 -6.02
C SER A 109 -5.76 -1.62 -7.10
N ILE A 110 -5.76 -0.78 -8.14
CA ILE A 110 -4.76 -0.84 -9.21
C ILE A 110 -3.35 -0.61 -8.65
N SER A 111 -3.19 0.45 -7.86
CA SER A 111 -1.89 0.78 -7.24
C SER A 111 -1.39 -0.35 -6.34
N TYR A 112 -2.28 -0.95 -5.56
CA TYR A 112 -1.93 -2.07 -4.70
C TYR A 112 -1.49 -3.29 -5.50
N GLU A 113 -2.29 -3.74 -6.47
CA GLU A 113 -1.98 -4.90 -7.30
C GLU A 113 -0.64 -4.75 -8.03
N LEU A 114 -0.39 -3.58 -8.62
CA LEU A 114 0.86 -3.30 -9.33
C LEU A 114 2.08 -3.19 -8.40
N SER A 115 1.86 -2.83 -7.13
CA SER A 115 2.94 -2.63 -6.16
C SER A 115 3.26 -3.86 -5.33
N LYS A 116 2.44 -4.93 -5.39
CA LYS A 116 2.62 -6.14 -4.55
C LYS A 116 4.02 -6.72 -4.62
N GLY A 117 4.58 -6.88 -5.82
CA GLY A 117 5.94 -7.40 -6.01
C GLY A 117 6.99 -6.53 -5.31
N GLN A 118 6.92 -5.22 -5.56
CA GLN A 118 7.86 -4.26 -4.97
C GLN A 118 7.72 -4.14 -3.44
N ILE A 119 6.51 -4.27 -2.91
CA ILE A 119 6.25 -4.32 -1.46
C ILE A 119 6.92 -5.54 -0.84
N LEU A 120 6.79 -6.71 -1.46
CA LEU A 120 7.45 -7.93 -1.01
C LEU A 120 8.98 -7.81 -1.10
N GLU A 121 9.50 -7.22 -2.17
CA GLU A 121 10.94 -6.93 -2.31
C GLU A 121 11.44 -6.03 -1.17
N ILE A 122 10.71 -4.97 -0.81
CA ILE A 122 11.06 -4.10 0.33
C ILE A 122 11.13 -4.91 1.64
N TYR A 123 10.19 -5.84 1.85
CA TYR A 123 10.20 -6.68 3.04
C TYR A 123 11.44 -7.58 3.05
N VAL A 124 11.73 -8.25 1.94
CA VAL A 124 12.91 -9.11 1.79
C VAL A 124 14.20 -8.31 1.98
N GLU A 125 14.30 -7.11 1.40
CA GLU A 125 15.46 -6.22 1.57
C GLU A 125 15.71 -5.87 3.04
N GLU A 126 14.66 -5.47 3.77
CA GLU A 126 14.80 -5.08 5.18
C GLU A 126 15.18 -6.27 6.06
N LEU A 127 14.67 -7.46 5.75
CA LEU A 127 15.06 -8.70 6.43
C LEU A 127 16.50 -9.09 6.11
N ARG A 128 16.93 -9.06 4.84
CA ARG A 128 18.31 -9.35 4.43
C ARG A 128 19.32 -8.43 5.10
N LYS A 129 19.01 -7.13 5.19
CA LYS A 129 19.84 -6.15 5.91
C LYS A 129 20.03 -6.53 7.37
N GLU A 130 18.98 -7.01 8.04
CA GLU A 130 19.09 -7.47 9.44
C GLU A 130 19.90 -8.76 9.55
N MET A 131 19.79 -9.65 8.57
CA MET A 131 20.56 -10.90 8.50
C MET A 131 22.03 -10.70 8.10
N GLY A 132 22.46 -9.47 7.81
CA GLY A 132 23.80 -9.18 7.31
C GLY A 132 24.06 -9.71 5.90
N MET A 133 23.00 -10.06 5.17
CA MET A 133 23.05 -10.52 3.79
C MET A 133 22.89 -9.31 2.87
N LYS A 134 23.84 -9.12 1.94
CA LYS A 134 23.76 -8.07 0.92
C LYS A 134 22.85 -8.47 -0.23
#